data_AF-A0A926MF44-F1
#
_entry.id   AF-A0A926MF44-F1
#
_cell.length_a   1.000
_cell.length_b   1.000
_cell.length_c   1.000
_cell.angle_alpha   90.00
_cell.angle_beta   90.00
_cell.angle_gamma   90.00
#
_symmetry.space_group_name_H-M   'P 1'
#
loop_
_entity.id
_entity.type
_entity.pdbx_description
1 polymer ?
#
loop_
_entity_poly.entity_id
_entity_poly.type
_entity_poly.pdbx_seq_one_letter_code
_entity_poly.pdbx_strand_id
1 'polypeptide(L)' 'MKKTLNELGVVVLFWNDSEKTIKCLKSLLNQQKQKFNIILVDNNSDQIFSKKVLDWLKKKKINSIKVKKKFYY' A
#
# COMPACT_ATOMS: atom_id res chain seq x y z
N MET A 1 13.84 18.13 24.28
CA MET A 1 14.20 17.82 22.87
C MET A 1 12.99 17.21 22.17
N LYS A 2 12.46 17.83 21.12
CA LYS A 2 11.40 17.23 20.28
C LYS A 2 12.03 16.06 19.53
N LYS A 3 11.66 14.82 19.87
CA LYS A 3 12.09 13.62 19.14
C LYS A 3 11.53 13.75 17.72
N THR A 4 12.38 14.07 16.75
CA THR A 4 12.04 13.89 15.34
C THR A 4 11.74 12.42 15.16
N LEU A 5 10.45 12.08 14.97
CA LEU A 5 10.09 10.74 14.54
C LEU A 5 10.71 10.57 13.15
N ASN A 6 11.69 9.68 13.03
CA ASN A 6 12.19 9.27 11.73
C ASN A 6 11.02 8.61 10.99
N GLU A 7 10.42 9.35 10.06
CA GLU A 7 9.33 8.86 9.22
C GLU A 7 9.88 7.79 8.30
N LEU A 8 9.32 6.58 8.38
CA LEU A 8 9.67 5.48 7.50
C LEU A 8 8.68 5.41 6.34
N GLY A 9 9.20 5.39 5.12
CA GLY A 9 8.44 5.07 3.92
C GLY A 9 8.70 3.63 3.50
N VAL A 10 7.63 2.87 3.22
CA VAL A 10 7.71 1.51 2.69
C VAL A 10 7.07 1.49 1.31
N VAL A 11 7.85 1.17 0.28
CA VAL A 11 7.32 1.02 -1.09
C VAL A 11 7.09 -0.47 -1.35
N VAL A 12 5.86 -0.84 -1.67
CA VAL A 12 5.47 -2.22 -2.03
C VAL A 12 5.10 -2.24 -3.50
N LEU A 13 5.96 -2.82 -4.32
CA LEU A 13 5.67 -3.12 -5.72
C LEU A 13 5.01 -4.50 -5.83
N PHE A 14 3.94 -4.62 -6.61
CA PHE A 14 3.31 -5.92 -6.87
C PHE A 14 2.90 -6.09 -8.33
N TRP A 15 2.81 -7.34 -8.77
CA TRP A 15 2.34 -7.74 -10.10
C TRP A 15 1.61 -9.07 -10.04
N ASN A 16 0.37 -9.12 -10.53
CA ASN A 16 -0.42 -10.34 -10.75
C ASN A 16 -0.51 -11.35 -9.57
N ASP A 17 -0.37 -10.90 -8.33
CA ASP A 17 -0.49 -11.76 -7.14
C ASP A 17 -1.13 -11.01 -5.96
N SER A 18 -2.46 -10.92 -5.96
CA SER A 18 -3.19 -10.24 -4.89
C SER A 18 -3.02 -10.91 -3.54
N GLU A 19 -2.83 -12.24 -3.50
CA GLU A 19 -2.85 -12.99 -2.24
C GLU A 19 -1.58 -12.75 -1.45
N LYS A 20 -0.42 -12.85 -2.10
CA LYS A 20 0.85 -12.50 -1.47
C LYS A 20 0.92 -11.01 -1.18
N THR A 21 0.39 -10.15 -2.05
CA THR A 21 0.31 -8.70 -1.80
C THR A 21 -0.50 -8.40 -0.54
N ILE A 22 -1.68 -9.00 -0.39
CA ILE A 22 -2.51 -8.83 0.80
C ILE A 22 -1.81 -9.40 2.05
N LYS A 23 -1.12 -10.54 1.94
CA LYS A 23 -0.35 -11.11 3.06
C LYS A 23 0.78 -10.18 3.50
N CYS A 24 1.51 -9.60 2.56
CA CYS A 24 2.56 -8.60 2.81
C CYS A 24 1.99 -7.34 3.49
N LEU A 25 0.90 -6.78 2.94
CA LEU A 25 0.23 -5.62 3.54
C LEU A 25 -0.26 -5.90 4.95
N LYS A 26 -0.84 -7.08 5.21
CA LYS A 26 -1.22 -7.50 6.57
C LYS A 26 -0.02 -7.55 7.51
N SER A 27 1.11 -8.13 7.10
CA SER A 27 2.31 -8.20 7.95
C SER A 27 2.89 -6.83 8.26
N LEU A 28 2.86 -5.91 7.29
CA LEU A 28 3.30 -4.53 7.50
C LEU A 28 2.35 -3.80 8.45
N LEU A 29 1.05 -3.79 8.17
CA LEU A 29 0.05 -3.05 8.97
C LEU A 29 -0.07 -3.53 10.43
N ASN A 30 0.35 -4.76 10.73
CA ASN A 30 0.38 -5.28 12.09
C ASN A 30 1.63 -4.85 12.90
N GLN A 31 2.58 -4.13 12.31
CA GLN A 31 3.76 -3.63 13.02
C GLN A 31 3.39 -2.48 13.96
N GLN A 32 3.76 -2.59 15.24
CA GLN A 32 3.42 -1.60 16.28
C GLN A 32 4.61 -0.74 16.75
N LYS A 33 5.84 -1.11 16.38
CA LYS A 33 7.07 -0.48 16.91
C LYS A 33 7.40 0.88 16.31
N GLN A 34 6.96 1.15 15.09
CA GLN A 34 7.27 2.38 14.37
C GLN A 34 6.09 2.78 13.49
N LYS A 35 5.82 4.09 13.40
CA LYS A 35 4.89 4.64 12.42
C LYS A 35 5.57 4.73 11.06
N PHE A 36 4.88 4.31 10.01
CA PHE A 36 5.38 4.36 8.64
C PHE A 36 4.23 4.60 7.65
N ASN A 37 4.59 5.07 6.46
CA ASN A 37 3.69 5.23 5.33
C ASN A 37 3.95 4.10 4.31
N ILE A 38 2.89 3.53 3.73
CA ILE A 38 3.01 2.56 2.63
C ILE A 38 2.66 3.24 1.31
N ILE A 39 3.56 3.13 0.33
CA ILE A 39 3.29 3.43 -1.07
C ILE A 39 3.12 2.09 -1.80
N LEU A 40 1.88 1.76 -2.13
CA LEU A 40 1.56 0.54 -2.89
C LEU A 40 1.56 0.86 -4.39
N VAL A 41 2.41 0.17 -5.14
CA VAL A 41 2.61 0.36 -6.57
C VAL A 41 2.19 -0.90 -7.32
N ASP A 42 1.16 -0.75 -8.14
CA ASP A 42 0.74 -1.78 -9.09
C ASP A 42 1.62 -1.71 -10.35
N ASN A 43 2.40 -2.75 -10.60
CA ASN A 43 3.28 -2.85 -11.76
C ASN A 43 2.55 -3.39 -12.99
N ASN A 44 1.47 -2.71 -13.37
CA ASN A 44 0.65 -3.06 -14.52
C ASN A 44 0.08 -4.49 -14.45
N SER A 45 -0.49 -4.84 -13.30
CA SER A 45 -1.22 -6.10 -13.14
C SER A 45 -2.51 -6.10 -13.97
N ASP A 46 -3.02 -7.29 -14.25
CA ASP A 46 -4.38 -7.43 -14.75
C ASP A 46 -5.37 -6.87 -13.71
N GLN A 47 -6.44 -6.24 -14.22
CA GLN A 47 -7.38 -5.49 -13.39
C GLN A 47 -7.97 -6.32 -12.22
N ILE A 48 -8.12 -7.63 -12.41
CA ILE A 48 -8.63 -8.55 -11.37
C ILE A 48 -7.76 -8.53 -10.12
N PHE A 49 -6.44 -8.46 -10.28
CA PHE A 49 -5.51 -8.53 -9.16
C PHE A 49 -5.53 -7.25 -8.35
N SER A 50 -5.44 -6.11 -9.03
CA SER A 50 -5.46 -4.79 -8.40
C SER A 50 -6.81 -4.51 -7.76
N LYS A 51 -7.91 -4.93 -8.40
CA LYS A 51 -9.27 -4.83 -7.83
C LYS A 51 -9.38 -5.63 -6.53
N LYS A 52 -8.90 -6.88 -6.48
CA LYS A 52 -8.92 -7.72 -5.26
C LYS A 52 -8.13 -7.07 -4.12
N VAL A 53 -6.98 -6.44 -4.40
CA VAL A 53 -6.20 -5.71 -3.38
C VAL A 53 -6.96 -4.46 -2.90
N LEU A 54 -7.52 -3.65 -3.81
CA LEU A 54 -8.26 -2.44 -3.47
C LEU A 54 -9.55 -2.75 -2.68
N ASP A 55 -10.28 -3.80 -3.05
CA ASP A 55 -11.49 -4.23 -2.35
C ASP A 55 -11.16 -4.75 -0.94
N TRP A 56 -10.03 -5.43 -0.77
CA TRP A 56 -9.53 -5.81 0.55
C TRP A 56 -9.20 -4.59 1.43
N LEU A 57 -8.51 -3.58 0.87
CA LEU A 57 -8.19 -2.33 1.58
C LEU A 57 -9.47 -1.60 2.04
N LYS A 58 -10.47 -1.50 1.16
CA LYS A 58 -11.78 -0.92 1.48
C LYS A 58 -12.50 -1.69 2.59
N LYS A 59 -12.54 -3.02 2.51
CA LYS A 59 -13.17 -3.88 3.52
C LYS A 59 -12.51 -3.72 4.89
N LYS A 60 -11.20 -3.46 4.93
CA LYS A 60 -10.44 -3.19 6.17
C LYS A 60 -10.52 -1.75 6.65
N LYS A 61 -11.24 -0.87 5.95
CA LYS A 61 -11.37 0.57 6.26
C LYS A 61 -10.00 1.25 6.41
N ILE A 62 -9.04 0.84 5.60
CA ILE A 62 -7.70 1.46 5.59
C ILE A 62 -7.79 2.77 4.82
N ASN A 63 -7.42 3.87 5.47
CA ASN A 63 -7.32 5.17 4.83
C ASN A 63 -6.26 5.11 3.73
N SER A 64 -6.68 5.31 2.48
CA SER A 64 -5.79 5.26 1.31
C SER A 64 -6.08 6.44 0.40
N ILE A 65 -5.02 7.05 -0.12
CA ILE A 65 -5.09 8.12 -1.12
C ILE A 65 -4.73 7.50 -2.46
N LYS A 66 -5.67 7.47 -3.40
CA LYS A 66 -5.38 7.02 -4.76
C LYS A 66 -4.75 8.19 -5.53
N VAL A 67 -3.45 8.06 -5.84
CA VAL A 67 -2.76 9.01 -6.71
C VAL A 67 -3.22 8.76 -8.15
N LYS A 68 -3.92 9.74 -8.74
CA LYS A 68 -4.24 9.72 -10.18
C LYS A 68 -3.04 10.29 -10.93
N LYS A 69 -2.61 9.63 -12.01
CA LYS A 69 -1.66 10.21 -12.96
C LYS A 69 -2.27 11.50 -13.52
N LYS A 70 -1.63 12.65 -13.29
CA LYS A 70 -1.77 13.80 -14.19
C LYS A 70 -0.84 13.51 -15.36
N PHE A 71 -1.40 13.22 -16.52
CA PHE A 71 -0.60 13.21 -17.73
C PHE A 71 -0.29 14.66 -18.08
N TYR A 72 0.99 15.00 -18.10
CA TYR A 72 1.48 16.20 -18.75
C TYR A 72 1.86 15.75 -20.16
N TYR A 73 0.93 15.94 -21.10
CA TYR A 73 1.22 15.85 -22.54
C TYR A 73 1.58 17.25 -23.03
#